data_AF-A0A1J4U3S8-F1
#
_entry.id   AF-A0A1J4U3S8-F1
#
_cell.length_a   1.000
_cell.length_b   1.000
_cell.length_c   1.000
_cell.angle_alpha   90.00
_cell.angle_beta   90.00
_cell.angle_gamma   90.00
#
_symmetry.space_group_name_H-M   'P 1'
#
loop_
_entity.id
_entity.type
_entity.pdbx_description
1 polymer ?
#
loop_
_entity_poly.entity_id
_entity_poly.type
_entity_poly.pdbx_seq_one_letter_code
_entity_poly.pdbx_strand_id
1 'polypeptide(L)'
;MKNKKIKFIIIFVISVAILTIVPYLVLHSKQTPEEQVGQKIVDKQALEIEQIIKDRQLQEIKIDENVDPFGEDGIVRVLILGLDSRAGQTAGHCDVIQMLEINKNNNTVSITAVPRGTYSPLPFGKANTSTDYYISNACGLAGLDYGIDKIEKILGKKADYLAMVGFSETLGILRNLKLPTTETLQWLRQRQGYTIGEPQRARNHSTFIKGLLTKFLPVKKSKLDIPFHYILYKIVKTDLTFDESEKIVDVLITMDLANHPERISLFMRPSYNVQDIPYDPNTAGEYVNKMIEPIKKYLSNKSYSGVTVEQIDQRILDTLAEKQNDPEFVKWAYDNQLWLQIEDDIIRMQQQYGIITKYLAGLDDEIKKQQIIADYILEMKYLGLDNWVSIGEDLLKTEIIKK
;
A
#
# COMPACT_ATOMS: atom_id res chain seq x y z
N MET A 1 -32.58 -7.33 56.56
CA MET A 1 -31.30 -6.62 56.35
C MET A 1 -30.10 -7.52 56.02
N LYS A 2 -30.02 -8.77 56.53
CA LYS A 2 -28.86 -9.68 56.32
C LYS A 2 -28.61 -10.06 54.84
N ASN A 3 -29.66 -10.35 54.07
CA ASN A 3 -29.53 -10.76 52.66
C ASN A 3 -29.09 -9.65 51.68
N LYS A 4 -29.36 -8.37 51.98
CA LYS A 4 -28.90 -7.26 51.12
C LYS A 4 -27.40 -7.00 51.29
N LYS A 5 -26.87 -7.14 52.51
CA LYS A 5 -25.43 -7.01 52.77
C LYS A 5 -24.62 -8.13 52.11
N ILE A 6 -25.14 -9.37 52.13
CA ILE A 6 -24.49 -10.51 51.47
C ILE A 6 -24.46 -10.34 49.95
N LYS A 7 -25.57 -9.92 49.32
CA LYS A 7 -25.59 -9.62 47.88
C LYS A 7 -24.63 -8.50 47.50
N PHE A 8 -24.53 -7.44 48.31
CA PHE A 8 -23.60 -6.34 48.07
C PHE A 8 -22.14 -6.79 48.17
N ILE A 9 -21.80 -7.62 49.17
CA ILE A 9 -20.44 -8.16 49.33
C ILE A 9 -20.07 -9.07 48.14
N ILE A 10 -20.99 -9.94 47.69
CA ILE A 10 -20.75 -10.81 46.53
C ILE A 10 -20.54 -9.98 45.25
N ILE A 11 -21.38 -8.97 45.00
CA ILE A 11 -21.24 -8.09 43.84
C ILE A 11 -19.91 -7.32 43.93
N PHE A 12 -19.56 -6.78 45.10
CA PHE A 12 -18.31 -6.05 45.29
C PHE A 12 -17.09 -6.94 45.07
N VAL A 13 -17.08 -8.17 45.58
CA VAL A 13 -15.97 -9.12 45.38
C VAL A 13 -15.85 -9.55 43.92
N ILE A 14 -16.98 -9.79 43.23
CA ILE A 14 -16.99 -10.11 41.80
C ILE A 14 -16.49 -8.91 40.98
N SER A 15 -16.94 -7.69 41.29
CA SER A 15 -16.49 -6.48 40.60
C SER A 15 -14.99 -6.22 40.81
N VAL A 16 -14.47 -6.41 42.03
CA VAL A 16 -13.03 -6.29 42.31
C VAL A 16 -12.23 -7.40 41.63
N ALA A 17 -12.74 -8.63 41.58
CA ALA A 17 -12.11 -9.73 40.84
C ALA A 17 -12.09 -9.46 39.33
N ILE A 18 -13.17 -8.95 38.75
CA ILE A 18 -13.21 -8.56 37.32
C ILE A 18 -12.25 -7.40 37.06
N LEU A 19 -12.24 -6.37 37.92
CA LEU A 19 -11.36 -5.21 37.81
C LEU A 19 -9.87 -5.51 38.01
N THR A 20 -9.51 -6.69 38.54
CA THR A 20 -8.11 -7.10 38.75
C THR A 20 -7.68 -8.16 37.76
N ILE A 21 -8.55 -9.14 37.48
CA ILE A 21 -8.25 -10.26 36.56
C ILE A 21 -8.31 -9.82 35.10
N VAL A 22 -9.24 -8.94 34.71
CA VAL A 22 -9.35 -8.48 33.31
C VAL A 22 -8.14 -7.63 32.91
N PRO A 23 -7.70 -6.62 33.69
CA PRO A 23 -6.48 -5.88 33.36
C PRO A 23 -5.24 -6.76 33.43
N TYR A 24 -5.16 -7.72 34.36
CA TYR A 24 -4.06 -8.67 34.42
C TYR A 24 -3.99 -9.56 33.17
N LEU A 25 -5.11 -10.10 32.70
CA LEU A 25 -5.19 -10.89 31.47
C LEU A 25 -4.92 -10.07 30.21
N VAL A 26 -5.36 -8.81 30.16
CA VAL A 26 -5.07 -7.88 29.05
C VAL A 26 -3.61 -7.46 29.05
N LEU A 27 -3.00 -7.22 30.22
CA LEU A 27 -1.57 -6.87 30.33
C LEU A 27 -0.63 -8.08 30.15
N HIS A 28 -1.12 -9.32 30.36
CA HIS A 28 -0.34 -10.56 30.21
C HIS A 28 -0.75 -11.41 29.00
N SER A 29 -1.64 -10.95 28.13
CA SER A 29 -1.80 -11.55 26.80
C SER A 29 -0.58 -11.17 25.96
N LYS A 30 0.54 -11.87 26.18
CA LYS A 30 1.68 -11.84 25.26
C LYS A 30 1.16 -12.22 23.89
N GLN A 31 1.56 -11.45 22.87
CA GLN A 31 1.35 -11.79 21.46
C GLN A 31 1.55 -13.29 21.27
N THR A 32 0.58 -13.95 20.65
CA THR A 32 0.69 -15.37 20.36
C THR A 32 1.97 -15.64 19.56
N PRO A 33 2.60 -16.82 19.69
CA PRO A 33 3.79 -17.15 18.90
C PRO A 33 3.60 -16.93 17.39
N GLU A 34 2.39 -17.13 16.87
CA GLU A 34 2.03 -16.85 15.48
C GLU A 34 2.05 -15.35 15.14
N GLU A 35 1.53 -14.49 16.03
CA GLU A 35 1.58 -13.03 15.86
C GLU A 35 3.01 -12.49 15.92
N GLN A 36 3.86 -13.06 16.79
CA GLN A 36 5.28 -12.68 16.87
C GLN A 36 6.06 -13.08 15.62
N VAL A 37 5.77 -14.26 15.06
CA VAL A 37 6.38 -14.71 13.80
C VAL A 37 5.88 -13.87 12.63
N GLY A 38 4.59 -13.54 12.60
CA GLY A 38 4.01 -12.66 11.59
C GLY A 38 4.62 -11.25 11.62
N GLN A 39 4.71 -10.63 12.80
CA GLN A 39 5.31 -9.29 12.93
C GLN A 39 6.77 -9.27 12.44
N LYS A 40 7.60 -10.23 12.87
CA LYS A 40 9.00 -10.35 12.42
C LYS A 40 9.15 -10.46 10.91
N ILE A 41 8.19 -11.07 10.22
CA ILE A 41 8.27 -11.27 8.78
C ILE A 41 7.84 -10.01 8.04
N VAL A 42 6.85 -9.29 8.54
CA VAL A 42 6.50 -7.97 7.98
C VAL A 42 7.65 -6.97 8.18
N ASP A 43 8.28 -6.96 9.35
CA ASP A 43 9.45 -6.11 9.62
C ASP A 43 10.63 -6.47 8.70
N LYS A 44 10.85 -7.78 8.48
CA LYS A 44 11.85 -8.27 7.52
C LYS A 44 11.55 -7.81 6.10
N GLN A 45 10.28 -7.87 5.66
CA GLN A 45 9.91 -7.43 4.32
C GLN A 45 10.11 -5.92 4.14
N ALA A 46 9.76 -5.11 5.14
CA ALA A 46 9.99 -3.66 5.09
C ALA A 46 11.49 -3.33 4.96
N LEU A 47 12.34 -4.04 5.71
CA LEU A 47 13.79 -3.92 5.59
C LEU A 47 14.32 -4.40 4.23
N GLU A 48 13.79 -5.50 3.71
CA GLU A 48 14.15 -6.00 2.36
C GLU A 48 13.78 -4.97 1.28
N ILE A 49 12.60 -4.33 1.36
CA ILE A 49 12.20 -3.26 0.42
C ILE A 49 13.16 -2.08 0.51
N GLU A 50 13.45 -1.59 1.71
CA GLU A 50 14.36 -0.46 1.93
C GLU A 50 15.76 -0.76 1.39
N GLN A 51 16.25 -1.99 1.61
CA GLN A 51 17.54 -2.42 1.13
C GLN A 51 17.58 -2.49 -0.40
N ILE A 52 16.57 -3.06 -1.05
CA ILE A 52 16.47 -3.15 -2.51
C ILE A 52 16.44 -1.77 -3.15
N ILE A 53 15.63 -0.86 -2.60
CA ILE A 53 15.56 0.53 -3.08
C ILE A 53 16.94 1.19 -2.99
N LYS A 54 17.61 1.09 -1.83
CA LYS A 54 18.94 1.67 -1.64
C LYS A 54 19.97 1.05 -2.58
N ASP A 55 19.97 -0.27 -2.75
CA ASP A 55 20.93 -0.96 -3.60
C ASP A 55 20.77 -0.57 -5.08
N ARG A 56 19.53 -0.33 -5.53
CA ARG A 56 19.25 0.15 -6.88
C ARG A 56 19.64 1.61 -7.07
N GLN A 57 19.29 2.49 -6.13
CA GLN A 57 19.70 3.90 -6.14
C GLN A 57 21.24 4.07 -6.11
N LEU A 58 21.95 3.24 -5.35
CA LEU A 58 23.42 3.25 -5.32
C LEU A 58 24.07 2.76 -6.62
N GLN A 59 23.37 1.95 -7.42
CA GLN A 59 23.83 1.57 -8.75
C GLN A 59 23.66 2.73 -9.75
N GLU A 60 22.61 3.53 -9.60
CA GLU A 60 22.34 4.71 -10.45
C GLU A 60 23.25 5.89 -10.13
N ILE A 61 23.52 6.19 -8.85
CA ILE A 61 24.43 7.29 -8.44
C ILE A 61 25.86 7.11 -8.99
N LYS A 62 26.26 5.88 -9.32
CA LYS A 62 27.57 5.62 -9.97
C LYS A 62 27.61 6.05 -11.44
N ILE A 63 26.48 6.47 -12.01
CA ILE A 63 26.27 6.77 -13.42
C ILE A 63 25.69 8.20 -13.54
N ASP A 64 26.41 9.24 -13.10
CA ASP A 64 26.07 10.68 -13.27
C ASP A 64 24.80 11.19 -12.53
N GLU A 65 24.78 12.45 -12.09
CA GLU A 65 23.69 13.05 -11.28
C GLU A 65 22.52 13.57 -12.13
N ASN A 66 22.59 13.45 -13.46
CA ASN A 66 21.62 14.04 -14.39
C ASN A 66 21.01 13.03 -15.36
N VAL A 67 20.87 11.77 -14.93
CA VAL A 67 20.38 10.68 -15.77
C VAL A 67 18.95 10.97 -16.26
N ASP A 68 18.75 10.73 -17.55
CA ASP A 68 17.44 10.67 -18.18
C ASP A 68 16.82 9.31 -17.83
N PRO A 69 15.67 9.25 -17.13
CA PRO A 69 15.08 8.00 -16.68
C PRO A 69 14.64 7.08 -17.83
N PHE A 70 14.64 7.56 -19.07
CA PHE A 70 14.32 6.77 -20.26
C PHE A 70 15.54 6.07 -20.88
N GLY A 71 16.74 6.26 -20.32
CA GLY A 71 17.97 5.70 -20.87
C GLY A 71 18.24 6.09 -22.32
N GLU A 72 19.15 5.37 -22.97
CA GLU A 72 19.52 5.62 -24.37
C GLU A 72 18.46 5.14 -25.38
N ASP A 73 17.65 4.13 -25.02
CA ASP A 73 16.63 3.56 -25.91
C ASP A 73 15.33 4.40 -25.91
N GLY A 74 15.22 5.39 -25.03
CA GLY A 74 14.04 6.25 -24.90
C GLY A 74 12.83 5.52 -24.32
N ILE A 75 13.05 4.43 -23.58
CA ILE A 75 12.01 3.61 -22.96
C ILE A 75 12.31 3.48 -21.48
N VAL A 76 11.37 3.91 -20.64
CA VAL A 76 11.41 3.60 -19.20
C VAL A 76 10.48 2.45 -18.88
N ARG A 77 10.95 1.50 -18.07
CA ARG A 77 10.22 0.30 -17.64
C ARG A 77 10.06 0.33 -16.13
N VAL A 78 8.84 0.59 -15.67
CA VAL A 78 8.50 0.64 -14.25
C VAL A 78 7.72 -0.63 -13.88
N LEU A 79 8.29 -1.45 -13.00
CA LEU A 79 7.60 -2.62 -12.46
C LEU A 79 6.82 -2.21 -11.22
N ILE A 80 5.49 -2.27 -11.33
CA ILE A 80 4.55 -1.97 -10.26
C ILE A 80 4.18 -3.26 -9.53
N LEU A 81 4.41 -3.28 -8.21
CA LEU A 81 4.13 -4.40 -7.33
C LEU A 81 3.16 -4.01 -6.22
N GLY A 82 2.07 -4.76 -6.10
CA GLY A 82 1.16 -4.67 -4.94
C GLY A 82 1.53 -5.71 -3.91
N LEU A 83 1.94 -5.27 -2.73
CA LEU A 83 2.41 -6.11 -1.64
C LEU A 83 1.28 -6.38 -0.63
N ASP A 84 1.05 -7.65 -0.30
CA ASP A 84 0.14 -8.05 0.79
C ASP A 84 0.94 -8.28 2.07
N SER A 85 1.27 -7.20 2.79
CA SER A 85 2.03 -7.22 4.04
C SER A 85 1.12 -6.87 5.22
N ARG A 86 0.23 -7.77 5.61
CA ARG A 86 -0.69 -7.55 6.74
C ARG A 86 0.03 -7.83 8.06
N ALA A 87 -0.28 -7.04 9.09
CA ALA A 87 0.14 -7.34 10.46
C ALA A 87 -0.24 -8.78 10.84
N GLY A 88 0.75 -9.59 11.21
CA GLY A 88 0.57 -10.99 11.58
C GLY A 88 0.65 -12.02 10.43
N GLN A 89 0.99 -11.64 9.20
CA GLN A 89 1.24 -12.61 8.12
C GLN A 89 2.73 -12.97 7.96
N THR A 90 2.97 -14.24 7.62
CA THR A 90 4.28 -14.88 7.66
C THR A 90 5.01 -14.92 6.32
N ALA A 91 4.52 -14.24 5.29
CA ALA A 91 5.21 -14.12 4.00
C ALA A 91 4.56 -12.98 3.18
N GLY A 92 5.35 -11.99 2.77
CA GLY A 92 4.88 -10.91 1.92
C GLY A 92 4.61 -11.37 0.49
N HIS A 93 3.36 -11.31 0.04
CA HIS A 93 3.00 -11.71 -1.33
C HIS A 93 3.05 -10.55 -2.32
N CYS A 94 3.55 -10.80 -3.53
CA CYS A 94 3.43 -9.89 -4.67
C CYS A 94 2.13 -10.20 -5.43
N ASP A 95 1.04 -9.60 -4.98
CA ASP A 95 -0.33 -9.93 -5.41
C ASP A 95 -0.78 -9.19 -6.66
N VAL A 96 -0.19 -8.03 -6.92
CA VAL A 96 -0.37 -7.23 -8.14
C VAL A 96 0.98 -7.11 -8.82
N ILE A 97 1.03 -7.42 -10.12
CA ILE A 97 2.26 -7.35 -10.91
C ILE A 97 1.92 -6.73 -12.26
N GLN A 98 2.39 -5.52 -12.50
CA GLN A 98 2.17 -4.76 -13.74
C GLN A 98 3.48 -4.13 -14.19
N MET A 99 3.91 -4.41 -15.43
CA MET A 99 5.03 -3.71 -16.04
C MET A 99 4.51 -2.58 -16.92
N LEU A 100 4.88 -1.35 -16.61
CA LEU A 100 4.57 -0.17 -17.39
C LEU A 100 5.80 0.20 -18.23
N GLU A 101 5.67 0.17 -19.55
CA GLU A 101 6.72 0.60 -20.48
C GLU A 101 6.25 1.87 -21.18
N ILE A 102 6.97 2.97 -20.98
CA ILE A 102 6.66 4.28 -21.55
C ILE A 102 7.73 4.58 -22.57
N ASN A 103 7.33 4.67 -23.84
CA ASN A 103 8.23 4.94 -24.95
C ASN A 103 8.02 6.37 -25.44
N LYS A 104 8.99 7.25 -25.16
CA LYS A 104 8.91 8.67 -25.55
C LYS A 104 9.20 8.91 -27.04
N ASN A 105 9.83 7.96 -27.73
CA ASN A 105 10.17 8.09 -29.15
C ASN A 105 8.95 7.94 -30.05
N ASN A 106 7.98 7.10 -29.66
CA ASN A 106 6.76 6.86 -30.43
C ASN A 106 5.47 7.23 -29.69
N ASN A 107 5.57 7.84 -28.51
CA ASN A 107 4.44 8.24 -27.66
C ASN A 107 3.49 7.09 -27.34
N THR A 108 4.02 5.92 -26.97
CA THR A 108 3.21 4.76 -26.59
C THR A 108 3.48 4.32 -25.17
N VAL A 109 2.44 3.75 -24.56
CA VAL A 109 2.49 3.13 -23.24
C VAL A 109 2.03 1.68 -23.37
N SER A 110 2.81 0.75 -22.86
CA SER A 110 2.44 -0.67 -22.78
C SER A 110 2.32 -1.09 -21.32
N ILE A 111 1.18 -1.68 -20.95
CA ILE A 111 0.94 -2.22 -19.60
C ILE A 111 0.86 -3.74 -19.72
N THR A 112 1.84 -4.46 -19.16
CA THR A 112 1.86 -5.93 -19.18
C THR A 112 1.57 -6.47 -17.79
N ALA A 113 0.42 -7.12 -17.63
CA ALA A 113 0.05 -7.81 -16.39
C ALA A 113 0.71 -9.19 -16.28
N VAL A 114 1.09 -9.59 -15.07
CA VAL A 114 1.41 -10.98 -14.73
C VAL A 114 0.45 -11.45 -13.65
N PRO A 115 -0.47 -12.40 -13.91
CA PRO A 115 -1.34 -12.93 -12.88
C PRO A 115 -0.52 -13.58 -11.74
N ARG A 116 -0.86 -13.28 -10.48
CA ARG A 116 -0.14 -13.83 -9.31
C ARG A 116 -0.03 -15.35 -9.27
N GLY A 117 -0.99 -16.04 -9.88
CA GLY A 117 -1.04 -17.50 -9.98
C GLY A 117 -0.13 -18.10 -11.07
N THR A 118 0.65 -17.28 -11.78
CA THR A 118 1.59 -17.75 -12.80
C THR A 118 2.65 -18.62 -12.15
N TYR A 119 2.96 -19.75 -12.78
CA TYR A 119 3.98 -20.67 -12.27
C TYR A 119 5.37 -20.01 -12.27
N SER A 120 6.08 -20.16 -11.15
CA SER A 120 7.46 -19.75 -10.98
C SER A 120 8.21 -20.79 -10.17
N PRO A 121 9.36 -21.30 -10.65
CA PRO A 121 10.17 -22.22 -9.86
C PRO A 121 10.70 -21.52 -8.61
N LEU A 122 10.65 -22.20 -7.47
CA LEU A 122 11.26 -21.75 -6.22
C LEU A 122 12.61 -22.44 -5.96
N PRO A 123 13.50 -21.85 -5.15
CA PRO A 123 14.72 -22.52 -4.70
C PRO A 123 14.40 -23.85 -4.00
N PHE A 124 15.33 -24.80 -4.05
CA PHE A 124 15.15 -26.11 -3.45
C PHE A 124 14.81 -26.00 -1.95
N GLY A 125 13.82 -26.78 -1.50
CA GLY A 125 13.37 -26.81 -0.10
C GLY A 125 12.48 -25.63 0.33
N LYS A 126 12.05 -24.75 -0.58
CA LYS A 126 11.16 -23.61 -0.28
C LYS A 126 9.68 -23.85 -0.56
N ALA A 127 9.34 -24.94 -1.24
CA ALA A 127 7.97 -25.29 -1.59
C ALA A 127 7.55 -26.59 -0.90
N ASN A 128 6.35 -26.59 -0.33
CA ASN A 128 5.68 -27.73 0.28
C ASN A 128 4.43 -28.15 -0.51
N THR A 129 3.79 -27.21 -1.20
CA THR A 129 2.55 -27.41 -1.96
C THR A 129 2.69 -26.95 -3.41
N SER A 130 1.79 -27.40 -4.29
CA SER A 130 1.76 -26.95 -5.68
C SER A 130 1.45 -25.45 -5.81
N THR A 131 0.67 -24.89 -4.88
CA THR A 131 0.35 -23.47 -4.84
C THR A 131 1.53 -22.60 -4.42
N ASP A 132 2.57 -23.16 -3.79
CA ASP A 132 3.76 -22.40 -3.41
C ASP A 132 4.52 -21.92 -4.64
N TYR A 133 4.40 -22.61 -5.78
CA TYR A 133 5.01 -22.24 -7.05
C TYR A 133 4.28 -21.12 -7.80
N TYR A 134 3.35 -20.40 -7.15
CA TYR A 134 2.78 -19.17 -7.70
C TYR A 134 3.77 -18.01 -7.57
N ILE A 135 3.89 -17.20 -8.61
CA ILE A 135 4.83 -16.07 -8.64
C ILE A 135 4.61 -15.09 -7.47
N SER A 136 3.37 -14.92 -6.98
CA SER A 136 3.14 -14.09 -5.78
C SER A 136 3.84 -14.60 -4.53
N ASN A 137 4.08 -15.91 -4.45
CA ASN A 137 4.68 -16.54 -3.29
C ASN A 137 6.21 -16.50 -3.35
N ALA A 138 6.78 -16.26 -4.53
CA ALA A 138 8.24 -16.12 -4.68
C ALA A 138 8.79 -14.97 -3.84
N CYS A 139 8.09 -13.82 -3.80
CA CYS A 139 8.48 -12.67 -2.98
C CYS A 139 8.57 -13.02 -1.49
N GLY A 140 7.60 -13.79 -0.97
CA GLY A 140 7.55 -14.12 0.45
C GLY A 140 8.41 -15.32 0.85
N LEU A 141 8.49 -16.35 0.02
CA LEU A 141 9.19 -17.61 0.34
C LEU A 141 10.69 -17.58 0.00
N ALA A 142 11.05 -16.87 -1.07
CA ALA A 142 12.40 -16.80 -1.61
C ALA A 142 13.04 -15.40 -1.51
N GLY A 143 12.30 -14.41 -1.01
CA GLY A 143 12.74 -13.02 -0.90
C GLY A 143 12.29 -12.19 -2.10
N LEU A 144 12.15 -10.88 -1.87
CA LEU A 144 11.60 -9.95 -2.86
C LEU A 144 12.46 -9.87 -4.14
N ASP A 145 13.79 -9.81 -4.02
CA ASP A 145 14.71 -9.81 -5.17
C ASP A 145 14.54 -11.03 -6.08
N TYR A 146 14.41 -12.22 -5.48
CA TYR A 146 14.17 -13.44 -6.23
C TYR A 146 12.82 -13.38 -6.96
N GLY A 147 11.79 -12.88 -6.27
CA GLY A 147 10.47 -12.66 -6.88
C GLY A 147 10.55 -11.76 -8.11
N ILE A 148 11.25 -10.62 -7.99
CA ILE A 148 11.45 -9.65 -9.07
C ILE A 148 12.19 -10.30 -10.25
N ASP A 149 13.31 -10.99 -10.02
CA ASP A 149 14.06 -11.70 -11.09
C ASP A 149 13.16 -12.69 -11.86
N LYS A 150 12.28 -13.40 -11.16
CA LYS A 150 11.34 -14.33 -11.81
C LYS A 150 10.25 -13.61 -12.61
N ILE A 151 9.73 -12.50 -12.09
CA ILE A 151 8.77 -11.64 -12.79
C ILE A 151 9.40 -11.11 -14.09
N GLU A 152 10.61 -10.57 -14.02
CA GLU A 152 11.37 -10.07 -15.17
C GLU A 152 11.61 -11.17 -16.22
N LYS A 153 11.90 -12.40 -15.78
CA LYS A 153 12.01 -13.57 -16.68
C LYS A 153 10.69 -13.91 -17.38
N ILE A 154 9.56 -13.88 -16.68
CA ILE A 154 8.22 -14.09 -17.29
C ILE A 154 7.93 -12.97 -18.30
N LEU A 155 8.26 -11.73 -17.95
CA LEU A 155 8.10 -10.56 -18.81
C LEU A 155 9.10 -10.52 -19.97
N GLY A 156 10.20 -11.27 -19.88
CA GLY A 156 11.29 -11.29 -20.86
C GLY A 156 12.08 -9.98 -20.93
N LYS A 157 12.01 -9.15 -19.88
CA LYS A 157 12.65 -7.83 -19.81
C LYS A 157 12.87 -7.44 -18.35
N LYS A 158 13.90 -6.63 -18.10
CA LYS A 158 14.18 -6.06 -16.78
C LYS A 158 13.41 -4.76 -16.57
N ALA A 159 13.12 -4.46 -15.31
CA ALA A 159 12.61 -3.17 -14.89
C ALA A 159 13.78 -2.21 -14.70
N ASP A 160 13.63 -0.99 -15.21
CA ASP A 160 14.54 0.11 -14.93
C ASP A 160 14.26 0.62 -13.50
N TYR A 161 12.99 0.70 -13.12
CA TYR A 161 12.55 1.14 -11.80
C TYR A 161 11.48 0.24 -11.19
N LEU A 162 11.35 0.28 -9.87
CA LEU A 162 10.35 -0.41 -9.07
C LEU A 162 9.38 0.59 -8.44
N ALA A 163 8.09 0.29 -8.45
CA ALA A 163 7.07 1.02 -7.70
C ALA A 163 6.25 0.03 -6.87
N MET A 164 6.44 0.05 -5.56
CA MET A 164 5.81 -0.87 -4.62
C MET A 164 4.75 -0.16 -3.77
N VAL A 165 3.57 -0.76 -3.68
CA VAL A 165 2.46 -0.25 -2.86
C VAL A 165 1.85 -1.38 -2.04
N GLY A 166 1.54 -1.11 -0.78
CA GLY A 166 0.73 -1.98 0.06
C GLY A 166 -0.73 -1.52 0.08
N PHE A 167 -1.49 -2.05 1.04
CA PHE A 167 -2.88 -1.67 1.26
C PHE A 167 -3.03 -0.20 1.68
N SER A 168 -2.25 0.25 2.66
CA SER A 168 -2.26 1.64 3.13
C SER A 168 -1.93 2.60 2.01
N GLU A 169 -0.85 2.31 1.27
CA GLU A 169 -0.37 3.15 0.18
C GLU A 169 -1.41 3.25 -0.94
N THR A 170 -2.04 2.12 -1.30
CA THR A 170 -3.14 2.11 -2.29
C THR A 170 -4.30 2.99 -1.82
N LEU A 171 -4.74 2.87 -0.56
CA LEU A 171 -5.82 3.70 -0.02
C LEU A 171 -5.45 5.19 0.00
N GLY A 172 -4.19 5.51 0.33
CA GLY A 172 -3.66 6.88 0.25
C GLY A 172 -3.73 7.46 -1.15
N ILE A 173 -3.31 6.70 -2.17
CA ILE A 173 -3.39 7.12 -3.59
C ILE A 173 -4.85 7.35 -3.99
N LEU A 174 -5.75 6.40 -3.70
CA LEU A 174 -7.17 6.52 -4.02
C LEU A 174 -7.80 7.76 -3.39
N ARG A 175 -7.49 8.03 -2.11
CA ARG A 175 -8.00 9.19 -1.37
C ARG A 175 -7.49 10.50 -1.94
N ASN A 176 -6.21 10.59 -2.26
CA ASN A 176 -5.62 11.77 -2.90
C ASN A 176 -6.20 12.03 -4.30
N LEU A 177 -6.58 10.98 -5.03
CA LEU A 177 -7.31 11.07 -6.30
C LEU A 177 -8.82 11.31 -6.15
N LYS A 178 -9.33 11.42 -4.92
CA LYS A 178 -10.76 11.57 -4.59
C LYS A 178 -11.63 10.43 -5.16
N LEU A 179 -11.07 9.22 -5.22
CA LEU A 179 -11.77 8.00 -5.60
C LEU A 179 -12.43 7.36 -4.37
N PRO A 180 -13.56 6.66 -4.53
CA PRO A 180 -14.23 5.95 -3.44
C PRO A 180 -13.35 4.77 -2.98
N THR A 181 -12.63 4.94 -1.88
CA THR A 181 -11.55 4.05 -1.41
C THR A 181 -12.00 2.61 -1.28
N THR A 182 -13.07 2.37 -0.53
CA THR A 182 -13.60 1.03 -0.24
C THR A 182 -14.09 0.33 -1.52
N GLU A 183 -14.94 0.98 -2.32
CA GLU A 183 -15.52 0.43 -3.55
C GLU A 183 -14.44 0.15 -4.60
N THR A 184 -13.50 1.08 -4.76
CA THR A 184 -12.38 0.91 -5.70
C THR A 184 -11.53 -0.28 -5.29
N LEU A 185 -11.18 -0.39 -4.01
CA LEU A 185 -10.37 -1.50 -3.50
C LEU A 185 -11.11 -2.84 -3.65
N GLN A 186 -12.42 -2.88 -3.40
CA GLN A 186 -13.23 -4.07 -3.65
C GLN A 186 -13.23 -4.47 -5.12
N TRP A 187 -13.34 -3.50 -6.03
CA TRP A 187 -13.29 -3.72 -7.47
C TRP A 187 -11.93 -4.28 -7.91
N LEU A 188 -10.83 -3.72 -7.41
CA LEU A 188 -9.47 -4.17 -7.69
C LEU A 188 -9.18 -5.57 -7.11
N ARG A 189 -9.80 -5.93 -5.98
CA ARG A 189 -9.56 -7.23 -5.32
C ARG A 189 -10.47 -8.34 -5.81
N GLN A 190 -11.59 -7.99 -6.43
CA GLN A 190 -12.57 -8.95 -6.91
C GLN A 190 -11.95 -9.89 -7.94
N ARG A 191 -12.15 -11.19 -7.73
CA ARG A 191 -11.81 -12.26 -8.68
C ARG A 191 -12.85 -13.36 -8.76
N GLN A 192 -13.63 -13.55 -7.69
CA GLN A 192 -14.48 -14.74 -7.55
C GLN A 192 -15.67 -14.72 -8.52
N GLY A 193 -16.13 -13.52 -8.91
CA GLY A 193 -17.21 -13.36 -9.88
C GLY A 193 -16.80 -13.58 -11.34
N TYR A 194 -15.50 -13.68 -11.66
CA TYR A 194 -15.04 -13.85 -13.03
C TYR A 194 -14.86 -15.33 -13.38
N THR A 195 -15.31 -15.73 -14.57
CA THR A 195 -15.17 -17.10 -15.09
C THR A 195 -13.72 -17.61 -15.07
N ILE A 196 -12.78 -16.75 -15.42
CA ILE A 196 -11.34 -17.06 -15.43
C ILE A 196 -10.61 -16.56 -14.17
N GLY A 197 -11.33 -16.01 -13.20
CA GLY A 197 -10.81 -15.62 -11.89
C GLY A 197 -9.64 -14.61 -11.94
N GLU A 198 -8.48 -15.06 -11.47
CA GLU A 198 -7.29 -14.24 -11.23
C GLU A 198 -6.74 -13.55 -12.50
N PRO A 199 -6.59 -14.22 -13.66
CA PRO A 199 -6.30 -13.55 -14.93
C PRO A 199 -7.17 -12.33 -15.21
N GLN A 200 -8.50 -12.42 -15.05
CA GLN A 200 -9.36 -11.26 -15.30
C GLN A 200 -9.09 -10.14 -14.28
N ARG A 201 -8.84 -10.47 -13.01
CA ARG A 201 -8.47 -9.47 -12.00
C ARG A 201 -7.15 -8.75 -12.35
N ALA A 202 -6.14 -9.50 -12.79
CA ALA A 202 -4.86 -8.93 -13.21
C ALA A 202 -5.02 -8.01 -14.44
N ARG A 203 -5.95 -8.33 -15.36
CA ARG A 203 -6.32 -7.45 -16.47
C ARG A 203 -7.00 -6.17 -15.98
N ASN A 204 -7.90 -6.30 -15.01
CA ASN A 204 -8.62 -5.17 -14.44
C ASN A 204 -7.69 -4.17 -13.76
N HIS A 205 -6.58 -4.63 -13.17
CA HIS A 205 -5.53 -3.72 -12.69
C HIS A 205 -4.93 -2.90 -13.84
N SER A 206 -4.67 -3.51 -14.99
CA SER A 206 -4.19 -2.78 -16.18
C SER A 206 -5.22 -1.79 -16.72
N THR A 207 -6.52 -2.15 -16.74
CA THR A 207 -7.57 -1.23 -17.18
C THR A 207 -7.77 -0.08 -16.19
N PHE A 208 -7.59 -0.33 -14.90
CA PHE A 208 -7.58 0.71 -13.87
C PHE A 208 -6.41 1.69 -14.08
N ILE A 209 -5.17 1.19 -14.22
CA ILE A 209 -4.00 2.04 -14.49
C ILE A 209 -4.18 2.83 -15.78
N LYS A 210 -4.69 2.19 -16.86
CA LYS A 210 -5.06 2.90 -18.09
C LYS A 210 -6.06 4.02 -17.82
N GLY A 211 -7.09 3.76 -17.03
CA GLY A 211 -8.07 4.76 -16.62
C GLY A 211 -7.45 5.91 -15.82
N LEU A 212 -6.47 5.64 -14.96
CA LEU A 212 -5.72 6.67 -14.25
C LEU A 212 -4.95 7.56 -15.24
N LEU A 213 -4.22 6.95 -16.17
CA LEU A 213 -3.45 7.68 -17.18
C LEU A 213 -4.34 8.51 -18.11
N THR A 214 -5.54 8.05 -18.46
CA THR A 214 -6.41 8.79 -19.38
C THR A 214 -7.32 9.81 -18.71
N LYS A 215 -7.62 9.66 -17.41
CA LYS A 215 -8.58 10.53 -16.70
C LYS A 215 -7.93 11.49 -15.70
N PHE A 216 -6.79 11.13 -15.12
CA PHE A 216 -6.17 11.85 -14.01
C PHE A 216 -4.84 12.52 -14.37
N LEU A 217 -4.24 12.19 -15.52
CA LEU A 217 -3.13 13.00 -16.03
C LEU A 217 -3.63 14.37 -16.47
N PRO A 218 -2.99 15.46 -16.02
CA PRO A 218 -3.38 16.80 -16.44
C PRO A 218 -3.04 17.02 -17.92
N VAL A 219 -3.84 17.84 -18.61
CA VAL A 219 -3.62 18.22 -20.01
C VAL A 219 -2.34 19.07 -20.17
N LYS A 220 -1.92 19.76 -19.10
CA LYS A 220 -0.71 20.57 -19.08
C LYS A 220 -0.11 20.55 -17.68
N LYS A 221 1.22 20.50 -17.61
CA LYS A 221 1.95 20.65 -16.34
C LYS A 221 1.62 21.98 -15.66
N SER A 222 1.16 21.91 -14.41
CA SER A 222 1.05 23.07 -13.53
C SER A 222 2.05 22.96 -12.38
N LYS A 223 2.63 24.09 -11.98
CA LYS A 223 3.43 24.13 -10.73
C LYS A 223 2.58 23.85 -9.49
N LEU A 224 1.26 24.03 -9.59
CA LEU A 224 0.31 23.71 -8.52
C LEU A 224 0.15 22.19 -8.33
N ASP A 225 0.54 21.38 -9.32
CA ASP A 225 0.44 19.92 -9.25
C ASP A 225 1.66 19.30 -8.54
N ILE A 226 2.77 20.04 -8.43
CA ILE A 226 4.03 19.55 -7.83
C ILE A 226 3.83 19.08 -6.37
N PRO A 227 3.16 19.83 -5.48
CA PRO A 227 2.87 19.35 -4.12
C PRO A 227 2.10 18.02 -4.11
N PHE A 228 1.13 17.88 -5.01
CA PHE A 228 0.35 16.66 -5.15
C PHE A 228 1.19 15.48 -5.64
N HIS A 229 2.02 15.70 -6.67
CA HIS A 229 2.96 14.68 -7.15
C HIS A 229 3.93 14.26 -6.05
N TYR A 230 4.44 15.20 -5.26
CA TYR A 230 5.34 14.90 -4.14
C TYR A 230 4.64 14.08 -3.05
N ILE A 231 3.38 14.40 -2.70
CA ILE A 231 2.59 13.60 -1.76
C ILE A 231 2.41 12.17 -2.27
N LEU A 232 2.04 12.00 -3.55
CA LEU A 232 1.92 10.66 -4.15
C LEU A 232 3.26 9.91 -4.17
N TYR A 233 4.34 10.60 -4.52
CA TYR A 233 5.71 10.06 -4.51
C TYR A 233 6.08 9.53 -3.12
N LYS A 234 5.77 10.28 -2.05
CA LYS A 234 6.04 9.88 -0.66
C LYS A 234 5.20 8.70 -0.17
N ILE A 235 4.05 8.42 -0.82
CA ILE A 235 3.21 7.26 -0.50
C ILE A 235 3.79 5.99 -1.15
N VAL A 236 4.41 6.08 -2.33
CA VAL A 236 4.92 4.93 -3.07
C VAL A 236 6.34 4.57 -2.64
N LYS A 237 6.61 3.28 -2.44
CA LYS A 237 7.97 2.77 -2.18
C LYS A 237 8.67 2.56 -3.53
N THR A 238 9.59 3.43 -3.91
CA THR A 238 10.24 3.40 -5.22
C THR A 238 11.73 3.72 -5.14
N ASP A 239 12.47 3.22 -6.12
CA ASP A 239 13.87 3.58 -6.38
C ASP A 239 14.00 4.86 -7.21
N LEU A 240 12.95 5.33 -7.89
CA LEU A 240 12.92 6.63 -8.55
C LEU A 240 13.22 7.76 -7.57
N THR A 241 14.02 8.72 -8.01
CA THR A 241 14.05 10.06 -7.41
C THR A 241 12.77 10.82 -7.77
N PHE A 242 12.45 11.84 -6.98
CA PHE A 242 11.31 12.71 -7.30
C PHE A 242 11.48 13.40 -8.67
N ASP A 243 12.69 13.85 -8.99
CA ASP A 243 12.98 14.51 -10.27
C ASP A 243 12.83 13.56 -11.48
N GLU A 244 13.24 12.30 -11.36
CA GLU A 244 13.01 11.29 -12.40
C GLU A 244 11.51 11.01 -12.56
N SER A 245 10.76 10.91 -11.46
CA SER A 245 9.31 10.74 -11.52
C SER A 245 8.63 11.91 -12.24
N GLU A 246 9.07 13.15 -12.00
CA GLU A 246 8.59 14.35 -12.69
C GLU A 246 8.92 14.34 -14.18
N LYS A 247 10.13 13.90 -14.58
CA LYS A 247 10.51 13.74 -15.99
C LYS A 247 9.61 12.73 -16.71
N ILE A 248 9.27 11.62 -16.05
CA ILE A 248 8.36 10.60 -16.60
C ILE A 248 6.94 11.17 -16.75
N VAL A 249 6.44 11.89 -15.74
CA VAL A 249 5.13 12.56 -15.78
C VAL A 249 5.08 13.58 -16.92
N ASP A 250 6.14 14.35 -17.13
CA ASP A 250 6.22 15.34 -18.22
C ASP A 250 6.05 14.68 -19.58
N VAL A 251 6.75 13.57 -19.82
CA VAL A 251 6.58 12.79 -21.05
C VAL A 251 5.14 12.30 -21.18
N LEU A 252 4.56 11.71 -20.13
CA LEU A 252 3.18 11.20 -20.17
C LEU A 252 2.15 12.30 -20.48
N ILE A 253 2.31 13.50 -19.94
CA ILE A 253 1.46 14.67 -20.24
C ILE A 253 1.56 15.03 -21.73
N THR A 254 2.78 15.06 -22.29
CA THR A 254 2.96 15.37 -23.73
C THR A 254 2.35 14.33 -24.67
N MET A 255 2.12 13.11 -24.19
CA MET A 255 1.43 12.07 -24.95
C MET A 255 -0.07 12.30 -25.09
N ASP A 256 -0.67 13.24 -24.35
CA ASP A 256 -2.10 13.58 -24.42
C ASP A 256 -3.02 12.35 -24.39
N LEU A 257 -2.77 11.47 -23.43
CA LEU A 257 -3.42 10.14 -23.35
C LEU A 257 -4.93 10.21 -23.14
N ALA A 258 -5.44 11.33 -22.63
CA ALA A 258 -6.88 11.58 -22.50
C ALA A 258 -7.59 11.61 -23.87
N ASN A 259 -6.96 12.26 -24.86
CA ASN A 259 -7.49 12.33 -26.23
C ASN A 259 -6.99 11.19 -27.12
N HIS A 260 -5.91 10.51 -26.70
CA HIS A 260 -5.28 9.41 -27.43
C HIS A 260 -5.19 8.10 -26.62
N PRO A 261 -6.31 7.54 -26.14
CA PRO A 261 -6.31 6.32 -25.32
C PRO A 261 -5.82 5.06 -26.08
N GLU A 262 -5.76 5.10 -27.41
CA GLU A 262 -5.19 4.08 -28.28
C GLU A 262 -3.66 3.97 -28.16
N ARG A 263 -2.98 5.01 -27.66
CA ARG A 263 -1.53 4.98 -27.36
C ARG A 263 -1.20 4.04 -26.21
N ILE A 264 -2.21 3.63 -25.42
CA ILE A 264 -2.06 2.69 -24.30
C ILE A 264 -2.51 1.30 -24.72
N SER A 265 -1.54 0.40 -24.86
CA SER A 265 -1.75 -1.01 -25.14
C SER A 265 -1.66 -1.84 -23.85
N LEU A 266 -2.55 -2.82 -23.72
CA LEU A 266 -2.62 -3.67 -22.55
C LEU A 266 -2.30 -5.11 -22.95
N PHE A 267 -1.35 -5.74 -22.26
CA PHE A 267 -0.88 -7.10 -22.49
C PHE A 267 -0.96 -7.94 -21.21
N MET A 268 -0.80 -9.25 -21.36
CA MET A 268 -0.73 -10.18 -20.24
C MET A 268 0.24 -11.32 -20.54
N ARG A 269 1.00 -11.72 -19.52
CA ARG A 269 1.90 -12.88 -19.58
C ARG A 269 1.66 -13.82 -18.40
N PRO A 270 1.34 -15.11 -18.63
CA PRO A 270 1.04 -15.71 -19.94
C PRO A 270 -0.25 -15.14 -20.55
N SER A 271 -0.49 -15.41 -21.83
CA SER A 271 -1.69 -14.90 -22.51
C SER A 271 -2.94 -15.62 -22.02
N TYR A 272 -4.00 -14.85 -21.77
CA TYR A 272 -5.35 -15.35 -21.43
C TYR A 272 -6.38 -14.61 -22.28
N ASN A 273 -7.52 -15.26 -22.53
CA ASN A 273 -8.67 -14.59 -23.13
C ASN A 273 -9.38 -13.76 -22.05
N VAL A 274 -9.09 -12.46 -22.00
CA VAL A 274 -9.56 -11.51 -20.98
C VAL A 274 -10.40 -10.41 -21.61
N GLN A 275 -11.21 -9.74 -20.80
CA GLN A 275 -12.01 -8.59 -21.24
C GLN A 275 -11.45 -7.28 -20.68
N ASP A 276 -11.61 -6.20 -21.45
CA ASP A 276 -11.31 -4.85 -20.99
C ASP A 276 -12.52 -4.26 -20.29
N ILE A 277 -12.62 -4.55 -18.99
CA ILE A 277 -13.67 -4.01 -18.13
C ILE A 277 -13.25 -2.61 -17.67
N PRO A 278 -13.97 -1.54 -18.08
CA PRO A 278 -13.63 -0.18 -17.67
C PRO A 278 -13.94 0.01 -16.18
N TYR A 279 -13.07 0.76 -15.50
CA TYR A 279 -13.33 1.24 -14.15
C TYR A 279 -14.11 2.56 -14.18
N ASP A 280 -15.19 2.60 -13.40
CA ASP A 280 -15.99 3.79 -13.15
C ASP A 280 -16.22 3.95 -11.63
N PRO A 281 -15.72 5.04 -11.01
CA PRO A 281 -15.86 5.25 -9.57
C PRO A 281 -17.31 5.32 -9.11
N ASN A 282 -18.24 5.78 -9.95
CA ASN A 282 -19.63 5.98 -9.53
C ASN A 282 -20.41 4.65 -9.46
N THR A 283 -19.93 3.62 -10.16
CA THR A 283 -20.64 2.33 -10.30
C THR A 283 -19.82 1.14 -9.83
N ALA A 284 -18.59 1.35 -9.33
CA ALA A 284 -17.69 0.28 -8.90
C ALA A 284 -18.30 -0.66 -7.86
N GLY A 285 -18.95 -0.11 -6.83
CA GLY A 285 -19.61 -0.89 -5.78
C GLY A 285 -20.78 -1.73 -6.31
N GLU A 286 -21.65 -1.12 -7.13
CA GLU A 286 -22.77 -1.81 -7.78
C GLU A 286 -22.29 -2.94 -8.68
N TYR A 287 -21.23 -2.68 -9.45
CA TYR A 287 -20.60 -3.66 -10.32
C TYR A 287 -20.09 -4.87 -9.51
N VAL A 288 -19.34 -4.64 -8.43
CA VAL A 288 -18.83 -5.72 -7.57
C VAL A 288 -19.97 -6.51 -6.96
N ASN A 289 -21.00 -5.83 -6.44
CA ASN A 289 -22.17 -6.49 -5.85
C ASN A 289 -22.88 -7.39 -6.86
N LYS A 290 -23.12 -6.91 -8.08
CA LYS A 290 -23.73 -7.71 -9.16
C LYS A 290 -22.94 -8.98 -9.48
N MET A 291 -21.61 -8.93 -9.38
CA MET A 291 -20.73 -10.06 -9.66
C MET A 291 -20.63 -11.04 -8.48
N ILE A 292 -20.74 -10.56 -7.24
CA ILE A 292 -20.59 -11.37 -6.01
C ILE A 292 -21.91 -11.99 -5.57
N GLU A 293 -23.01 -11.26 -5.68
CA GLU A 293 -24.33 -11.66 -5.15
C GLU A 293 -24.75 -13.07 -5.59
N PRO A 294 -24.61 -13.47 -6.88
CA PRO A 294 -24.99 -14.81 -7.33
C PRO A 294 -24.21 -15.95 -6.66
N ILE A 295 -22.96 -15.68 -6.26
CA ILE A 295 -22.04 -16.68 -5.70
C ILE A 295 -21.84 -16.54 -4.19
N LYS A 296 -22.47 -15.55 -3.55
CA LYS A 296 -22.25 -15.20 -2.13
C LYS A 296 -22.39 -16.37 -1.17
N LYS A 297 -23.31 -17.31 -1.44
CA LYS A 297 -23.54 -18.52 -0.63
C LYS A 297 -22.40 -19.54 -0.68
N TYR A 298 -21.56 -19.48 -1.72
CA TYR A 298 -20.41 -20.36 -1.93
C TYR A 298 -19.09 -19.72 -1.49
N LEU A 299 -19.11 -18.43 -1.15
CA LEU A 299 -17.93 -17.73 -0.65
C LEU A 299 -17.75 -18.06 0.84
N SER A 300 -16.51 -18.33 1.24
CA SER A 300 -16.18 -18.55 2.65
C SER A 300 -16.48 -17.31 3.47
N ASN A 301 -16.94 -17.44 4.72
CA ASN A 301 -17.09 -16.29 5.63
C ASN A 301 -15.79 -15.50 5.90
N LYS A 302 -14.63 -16.02 5.48
CA LYS A 302 -13.32 -15.35 5.51
C LYS A 302 -13.02 -14.50 4.27
N SER A 303 -13.82 -14.57 3.21
CA SER A 303 -13.78 -13.54 2.18
C SER A 303 -14.39 -12.30 2.82
N TYR A 304 -13.66 -11.19 2.85
CA TYR A 304 -14.01 -9.93 3.51
C TYR A 304 -15.34 -9.28 3.05
N SER A 305 -16.20 -10.01 2.33
CA SER A 305 -17.54 -9.66 1.85
C SER A 305 -18.61 -9.52 2.96
N GLY A 306 -18.21 -9.27 4.21
CA GLY A 306 -19.14 -9.21 5.35
C GLY A 306 -18.62 -8.52 6.61
N VAL A 307 -17.45 -7.88 6.56
CA VAL A 307 -16.95 -7.04 7.67
C VAL A 307 -17.32 -5.59 7.34
N THR A 308 -17.91 -4.87 8.29
CA THR A 308 -18.27 -3.46 8.06
C THR A 308 -17.02 -2.57 8.17
N VAL A 309 -17.06 -1.37 7.57
CA VAL A 309 -15.97 -0.39 7.65
C VAL A 309 -15.65 -0.08 9.12
N GLU A 310 -16.68 0.08 9.95
CA GLU A 310 -16.54 0.39 11.38
C GLU A 310 -15.83 -0.73 12.14
N GLN A 311 -16.04 -2.00 11.75
CA GLN A 311 -15.35 -3.14 12.38
C GLN A 311 -13.87 -3.20 11.99
N ILE A 312 -13.52 -2.79 10.76
CA ILE A 312 -12.13 -2.71 10.29
C ILE A 312 -11.42 -1.57 11.03
N ASP A 313 -12.04 -0.39 11.06
CA ASP A 313 -11.51 0.78 11.77
C ASP A 313 -11.29 0.47 13.25
N GLN A 314 -12.27 -0.13 13.93
CA GLN A 314 -12.14 -0.47 15.35
C GLN A 314 -10.97 -1.43 15.60
N ARG A 315 -10.76 -2.43 14.74
CA ARG A 315 -9.63 -3.36 14.89
C ARG A 315 -8.28 -2.64 14.76
N ILE A 316 -8.17 -1.68 13.84
CA ILE A 316 -6.96 -0.87 13.67
C ILE A 316 -6.74 -0.02 14.91
N LEU A 317 -7.79 0.64 15.41
CA LEU A 317 -7.73 1.48 16.61
C LEU A 317 -7.35 0.69 17.86
N ASP A 318 -7.92 -0.51 18.04
CA ASP A 318 -7.57 -1.40 19.16
C ASP A 318 -6.09 -1.79 19.10
N THR A 319 -5.60 -2.16 17.90
CA THR A 319 -4.18 -2.50 17.68
C THR A 319 -3.27 -1.30 17.98
N LEU A 320 -3.66 -0.11 17.51
CA LEU A 320 -2.92 1.13 17.75
C LEU A 320 -2.87 1.48 19.24
N ALA A 321 -3.97 1.28 19.98
CA ALA A 321 -4.05 1.55 21.41
C ALA A 321 -3.23 0.55 22.24
N GLU A 322 -3.26 -0.74 21.88
CA GLU A 322 -2.54 -1.81 22.56
C GLU A 322 -1.02 -1.66 22.39
N LYS A 323 -0.56 -1.44 21.17
CA LYS A 323 0.88 -1.41 20.82
C LYS A 323 1.48 -0.02 20.83
N GLN A 324 0.77 0.95 21.39
CA GLN A 324 1.09 2.37 21.30
C GLN A 324 2.42 2.80 21.93
N ASN A 325 3.00 1.94 22.79
CA ASN A 325 4.25 2.17 23.51
C ASN A 325 5.38 1.23 23.04
N ASP A 326 5.12 0.40 22.04
CA ASP A 326 6.11 -0.49 21.44
C ASP A 326 6.85 0.27 20.32
N PRO A 327 8.15 0.59 20.48
CA PRO A 327 8.89 1.37 19.49
C PRO A 327 9.01 0.68 18.13
N GLU A 328 9.10 -0.66 18.11
CA GLU A 328 9.17 -1.43 16.85
C GLU A 328 7.85 -1.31 16.11
N PHE A 329 6.73 -1.45 16.82
CA PHE A 329 5.40 -1.26 16.23
C PHE A 329 5.17 0.18 15.77
N VAL A 330 5.57 1.19 16.54
CA VAL A 330 5.40 2.60 16.15
C VAL A 330 6.17 2.90 14.85
N LYS A 331 7.41 2.43 14.75
CA LYS A 331 8.19 2.51 13.51
C LYS A 331 7.47 1.80 12.36
N TRP A 332 7.03 0.57 12.59
CA TRP A 332 6.30 -0.20 11.58
C TRP A 332 5.02 0.50 11.11
N ALA A 333 4.23 1.02 12.04
CA ALA A 333 2.98 1.73 11.74
C ALA A 333 3.23 3.02 10.96
N TYR A 334 4.34 3.71 11.24
CA TYR A 334 4.80 4.86 10.46
C TYR A 334 5.22 4.46 9.04
N ASP A 335 6.12 3.48 8.91
CA ASP A 335 6.67 3.03 7.62
C ASP A 335 5.61 2.41 6.68
N ASN A 336 4.50 1.93 7.25
CA ASN A 336 3.35 1.37 6.51
C ASN A 336 2.14 2.31 6.53
N GLN A 337 2.30 3.55 6.97
CA GLN A 337 1.28 4.59 6.96
C GLN A 337 -0.08 4.10 7.46
N LEU A 338 -0.10 3.39 8.60
CA LEU A 338 -1.25 2.59 9.04
C LEU A 338 -2.55 3.41 9.15
N TRP A 339 -2.44 4.70 9.46
CA TRP A 339 -3.58 5.62 9.52
C TRP A 339 -4.38 5.69 8.22
N LEU A 340 -3.76 5.45 7.05
CA LEU A 340 -4.47 5.51 5.75
C LEU A 340 -5.56 4.45 5.60
N GLN A 341 -5.52 3.39 6.42
CA GLN A 341 -6.55 2.36 6.46
C GLN A 341 -7.80 2.76 7.26
N ILE A 342 -7.77 3.89 7.97
CA ILE A 342 -8.91 4.42 8.73
C ILE A 342 -9.79 5.25 7.78
N GLU A 343 -11.07 4.91 7.67
CA GLU A 343 -11.98 5.62 6.77
C GLU A 343 -12.45 6.95 7.37
N ASP A 344 -12.72 7.02 8.67
CA ASP A 344 -13.11 8.28 9.32
C ASP A 344 -11.97 9.32 9.26
N ASP A 345 -12.26 10.47 8.65
CA ASP A 345 -11.29 11.54 8.41
C ASP A 345 -10.72 12.14 9.69
N ILE A 346 -11.58 12.36 10.69
CA ILE A 346 -11.19 13.02 11.95
C ILE A 346 -10.28 12.07 12.74
N ILE A 347 -10.71 10.81 12.88
CA ILE A 347 -9.94 9.78 13.56
C ILE A 347 -8.62 9.54 12.83
N ARG A 348 -8.63 9.46 11.50
CA ARG A 348 -7.41 9.27 10.71
C ARG A 348 -6.37 10.35 10.97
N MET A 349 -6.76 11.62 10.94
CA MET A 349 -5.82 12.73 11.20
C MET A 349 -5.27 12.69 12.63
N GLN A 350 -6.11 12.34 13.61
CA GLN A 350 -5.67 12.16 15.00
C GLN A 350 -4.65 11.02 15.12
N GLN A 351 -4.91 9.87 14.49
CA GLN A 351 -3.99 8.74 14.53
C GLN A 351 -2.71 9.02 13.75
N GLN A 352 -2.78 9.69 12.60
CA GLN A 352 -1.61 10.11 11.83
C GLN A 352 -0.67 10.97 12.70
N TYR A 353 -1.21 12.04 13.30
CA TYR A 353 -0.43 12.91 14.18
C TYR A 353 0.13 12.14 15.39
N GLY A 354 -0.68 11.28 16.02
CA GLY A 354 -0.26 10.45 17.15
C GLY A 354 0.89 9.48 16.83
N ILE A 355 0.84 8.84 15.66
CA ILE A 355 1.91 7.94 15.18
C ILE A 355 3.18 8.73 14.87
N ILE A 356 3.06 9.84 14.12
CA ILE A 356 4.20 10.69 13.74
C ILE A 356 4.92 11.22 14.98
N THR A 357 4.20 11.79 15.94
CA THR A 357 4.81 12.35 17.16
C THR A 357 5.55 11.30 17.99
N LYS A 358 4.98 10.10 18.13
CA LYS A 358 5.64 8.99 18.82
C LYS A 358 6.87 8.49 18.07
N TYR A 359 6.79 8.40 16.75
CA TYR A 359 7.92 7.99 15.93
C TYR A 359 9.07 9.01 16.01
N LEU A 360 8.76 10.31 15.91
CA LEU A 360 9.72 11.40 16.06
C LEU A 360 10.43 11.37 17.43
N ALA A 361 9.71 11.05 18.51
CA ALA A 361 10.29 10.93 19.84
C ALA A 361 11.35 9.82 19.96
N GLY A 362 11.30 8.80 19.10
CA GLY A 362 12.27 7.71 19.04
C GLY A 362 13.41 7.91 18.04
N LEU A 363 13.44 9.04 17.32
CA LEU A 363 14.50 9.34 16.35
C LEU A 363 15.59 10.22 16.98
N ASP A 364 16.84 9.94 16.63
CA ASP A 364 18.00 10.78 17.00
C ASP A 364 18.40 11.76 15.88
N ASP A 365 17.97 11.51 14.64
CA ASP A 365 18.33 12.32 13.48
C ASP A 365 17.43 13.55 13.34
N GLU A 366 17.95 14.70 13.76
CA GLU A 366 17.26 16.00 13.71
C GLU A 366 16.89 16.46 12.30
N ILE A 367 17.70 16.15 11.28
CA ILE A 367 17.38 16.53 9.90
C ILE A 367 16.18 15.71 9.44
N LYS A 368 16.19 14.41 9.72
CA LYS A 368 15.09 13.51 9.41
C LYS A 368 13.81 13.92 10.13
N LYS A 369 13.87 14.33 11.41
CA LYS A 369 12.71 14.86 12.14
C LYS A 369 12.08 16.07 11.45
N GLN A 370 12.91 17.06 11.10
CA GLN A 370 12.44 18.28 10.44
C GLN A 370 11.80 17.97 9.09
N GLN A 371 12.38 17.05 8.32
CA GLN A 371 11.83 16.61 7.04
C GLN A 371 10.46 15.94 7.21
N ILE A 372 10.32 15.03 8.19
CA ILE A 372 9.03 14.36 8.46
C ILE A 372 7.95 15.37 8.85
N ILE A 373 8.27 16.36 9.69
CA ILE A 373 7.31 17.38 10.10
C ILE A 373 6.96 18.30 8.92
N ALA A 374 7.94 18.67 8.09
CA ALA A 374 7.70 19.46 6.89
C ALA A 374 6.81 18.73 5.87
N ASP A 375 7.05 17.43 5.65
CA ASP A 375 6.22 16.57 4.81
C ASP A 375 4.77 16.52 5.35
N TYR A 376 4.60 16.36 6.67
CA TYR A 376 3.28 16.40 7.31
C TYR A 376 2.57 17.75 7.09
N ILE A 377 3.25 18.87 7.31
CA ILE A 377 2.67 20.22 7.09
C ILE A 377 2.25 20.40 5.63
N LEU A 378 3.08 19.94 4.69
CA LEU A 378 2.79 20.02 3.25
C LEU A 378 1.52 19.23 2.90
N GLU A 379 1.40 18.00 3.40
CA GLU A 379 0.20 17.17 3.23
C GLU A 379 -1.05 17.87 3.80
N MET A 380 -0.99 18.37 5.04
CA MET A 380 -2.12 19.05 5.67
C MET A 380 -2.52 20.34 4.91
N LYS A 381 -1.54 21.09 4.40
CA LYS A 381 -1.78 22.28 3.55
C LYS A 381 -2.47 21.89 2.24
N TYR A 382 -2.02 20.83 1.60
CA TYR A 382 -2.62 20.33 0.37
C TYR A 382 -4.08 19.89 0.57
N LEU A 383 -4.37 19.24 1.71
CA LEU A 383 -5.71 18.82 2.08
C LEU A 383 -6.62 19.96 2.58
N GLY A 384 -6.09 21.18 2.78
CA GLY A 384 -6.84 22.32 3.30
C GLY A 384 -7.22 22.19 4.78
N LEU A 385 -6.38 21.49 5.57
CA LEU A 385 -6.63 21.18 6.98
C LEU A 385 -5.88 22.15 7.91
N ASP A 386 -6.29 23.43 7.91
CA ASP A 386 -5.57 24.54 8.58
C ASP A 386 -5.27 24.32 10.07
N ASN A 387 -6.17 23.63 10.79
CA ASN A 387 -5.92 23.28 12.20
C ASN A 387 -4.72 22.33 12.36
N TRP A 388 -4.64 21.32 11.49
CA TRP A 388 -3.55 20.35 11.50
C TRP A 388 -2.24 20.94 10.96
N VAL A 389 -2.33 21.89 10.02
CA VAL A 389 -1.19 22.72 9.61
C VAL A 389 -0.60 23.46 10.80
N SER A 390 -1.44 24.16 11.58
CA SER A 390 -0.99 24.92 12.75
C SER A 390 -0.33 24.02 13.80
N ILE A 391 -0.92 22.84 14.05
CA ILE A 391 -0.34 21.82 14.95
C ILE A 391 1.04 21.36 14.46
N GLY A 392 1.19 21.09 13.16
CA GLY A 392 2.48 20.70 12.58
C GLY A 392 3.53 21.81 12.66
N GLU A 393 3.14 23.06 12.42
CA GLU A 393 4.04 24.22 12.51
C GLU A 393 4.51 24.45 13.96
N ASP A 394 3.66 24.24 14.96
CA ASP A 394 4.05 24.33 16.37
C ASP A 394 4.96 23.17 16.81
N LEU A 395 4.72 21.96 16.28
CA LEU A 395 5.63 20.82 16.46
C LEU A 395 7.02 21.12 15.88
N LEU A 396 7.08 21.69 14.68
CA LEU A 396 8.34 22.07 14.03
C LEU A 396 9.12 23.11 14.85
N LYS A 397 8.44 24.14 15.36
CA LYS A 397 9.06 25.15 16.25
C LYS A 397 9.65 24.51 17.49
N THR A 398 8.92 23.58 18.11
CA THR A 398 9.36 22.89 19.33
C THR A 398 10.63 22.08 19.09
N GLU A 399 10.73 21.36 17.97
CA GLU A 399 11.94 20.59 17.63
C GLU A 399 13.12 21.50 17.24
N ILE A 400 12.88 22.65 16.58
CA ILE A 400 13.94 23.62 16.27
C ILE A 400 14.51 24.27 17.55
N ILE A 401 13.67 24.52 18.57
CA ILE A 401 14.08 25.18 19.83
C ILE A 401 14.84 24.23 20.77
N LYS A 402 14.73 22.90 20.61
CA LYS A 402 15.52 21.92 21.38
C LYS A 402 17.00 21.89 21.00
N LYS A 403 17.38 22.53 19.89
CA LYS A 403 18.75 22.75 19.43
C LYS A 403 19.38 23.93 20.17
#